data_AF-A0A6V7I7V0-F1
#
_entry.id   AF-A0A6V7I7V0-F1
#
_cell.length_a   1.000
_cell.length_b   1.000
_cell.length_c   1.000
_cell.angle_alpha   90.00
_cell.angle_beta   90.00
_cell.angle_gamma   90.00
#
_symmetry.space_group_name_H-M   'P 1'
#
loop_
_entity.id
_entity.type
_entity.pdbx_description
1 polymer ?
#
loop_
_entity_poly.entity_id
_entity_poly.type
_entity_poly.pdbx_seq_one_letter_code
_entity_poly.pdbx_strand_id
1 'polypeptide(L)'
;VKDNSMIYIRWYKDKAEIHVGNTENSRYNISMENTTCSLIVRDIVEEDSGEYICEAINSAGSVTTSTTIQVVTDPKIVEADQKFHNT
;
A
#
# COMPACT_ATOMS: atom_id res chain seq x y z
N VAL A 1 4.24 -32.77 3.84
CA VAL A 1 4.90 -31.93 2.82
C VAL A 1 4.90 -30.51 3.36
N LYS A 2 6.05 -30.01 3.83
CA LYS A 2 6.16 -28.60 4.24
C LYS A 2 6.31 -27.81 2.95
N ASP A 3 5.27 -27.09 2.55
CA ASP A 3 5.30 -26.24 1.39
C ASP A 3 6.35 -25.14 1.63
N ASN A 4 7.51 -25.29 0.98
CA ASN A 4 8.58 -24.29 0.96
C ASN A 4 8.28 -23.26 -0.15
N SER A 5 7.07 -22.72 -0.14
CA SER A 5 6.65 -21.67 -1.07
C SER A 5 7.09 -20.34 -0.50
N MET A 6 8.27 -19.88 -0.91
CA MET A 6 8.66 -18.48 -0.74
C MET A 6 7.62 -17.61 -1.44
N ILE A 7 6.84 -16.87 -0.65
CA ILE A 7 5.85 -15.91 -1.15
C ILE A 7 6.60 -14.63 -1.50
N TYR A 8 6.43 -14.18 -2.73
CA TYR A 8 6.92 -12.89 -3.20
C TYR A 8 5.76 -11.91 -3.33
N ILE A 9 5.92 -10.71 -2.78
CA ILE A 9 4.88 -9.68 -2.81
C ILE A 9 5.29 -8.53 -3.73
N ARG A 10 4.35 -8.10 -4.59
CA ARG A 10 4.43 -6.86 -5.37
C ARG A 10 3.31 -5.91 -5.01
N TRP A 11 3.61 -4.62 -5.07
CA TRP A 11 2.62 -3.57 -4.93
C TRP A 11 2.55 -2.74 -6.19
N TYR A 12 1.35 -2.29 -6.53
CA TYR A 12 1.09 -1.45 -7.69
C TYR A 12 0.25 -0.24 -7.28
N LYS A 13 0.51 0.91 -7.90
CA LYS A 13 -0.37 2.10 -7.88
C LYS A 13 -0.79 2.40 -9.31
N ASP A 14 -2.10 2.47 -9.56
CA ASP A 14 -2.67 2.76 -10.88
C ASP A 14 -2.07 1.87 -11.99
N LYS A 15 -1.87 0.58 -11.66
CA LYS A 15 -1.25 -0.47 -12.50
C LYS A 15 0.26 -0.34 -12.73
N ALA A 16 0.92 0.68 -12.18
CA ALA A 16 2.37 0.81 -12.20
C ALA A 16 2.98 0.15 -10.95
N GLU A 17 3.99 -0.70 -11.13
CA GLU A 17 4.68 -1.38 -10.01
C GLU A 17 5.44 -0.35 -9.15
N ILE A 18 5.20 -0.40 -7.84
CA ILE A 18 5.88 0.41 -6.85
C ILE A 18 7.24 -0.23 -6.56
N HIS A 19 8.30 0.41 -7.05
CA HIS A 19 9.67 -0.03 -6.81
C HIS A 19 10.22 0.68 -5.56
N VAL A 20 10.38 -0.05 -4.46
CA VAL A 20 11.12 0.47 -3.30
C VAL A 20 12.60 0.38 -3.62
N GLY A 21 13.17 1.45 -4.17
CA GLY A 21 14.60 1.54 -4.43
C GLY A 21 15.41 1.64 -3.13
N ASN A 22 16.67 1.17 -3.17
CA ASN A 22 17.68 1.25 -2.08
C ASN A 22 18.12 2.69 -1.71
N THR A 23 17.33 3.70 -2.04
CA THR A 23 17.60 5.10 -1.72
C THR A 23 16.87 5.46 -0.44
N GLU A 24 17.59 6.05 0.51
CA GLU A 24 17.09 6.53 1.81
C GLU A 24 15.92 7.56 1.70
N ASN A 25 15.53 7.95 0.48
CA ASN A 25 14.52 8.97 0.18
C ASN A 25 13.26 8.42 -0.54
N SER A 26 13.01 7.10 -0.50
CA SER A 26 11.75 6.54 -0.99
C SER A 26 10.62 6.79 0.03
N ARG A 27 9.58 7.54 -0.38
CA ARG A 27 8.34 7.71 0.43
C ARG A 27 7.58 6.39 0.64
N TYR A 28 7.84 5.39 -0.20
CA TYR A 28 7.28 4.04 -0.10
C TYR A 28 8.18 3.11 0.72
N ASN A 29 7.59 2.40 1.67
CA ASN A 29 8.23 1.33 2.41
C ASN A 29 7.34 0.08 2.39
N ILE A 30 7.91 -1.05 1.98
CA ILE A 30 7.21 -2.34 1.98
C ILE A 30 7.84 -3.21 3.07
N SER A 31 7.00 -3.80 3.91
CA SER A 31 7.42 -4.78 4.91
C SER A 31 6.56 -6.03 4.85
N MET A 32 7.10 -7.14 5.34
CA MET A 32 6.37 -8.39 5.48
C MET A 32 6.70 -9.00 6.84
N GLU A 33 5.68 -9.21 7.65
CA GLU A 33 5.76 -9.87 8.95
C GLU A 33 4.85 -11.10 8.95
N ASN A 34 5.44 -12.29 9.04
CA ASN A 34 4.75 -13.57 8.92
C ASN A 34 3.95 -13.67 7.60
N THR A 35 2.62 -13.55 7.68
CA THR A 35 1.67 -13.62 6.57
C THR A 35 1.07 -12.26 6.20
N THR A 36 1.49 -11.19 6.88
CA THR A 36 0.98 -9.84 6.68
C THR A 36 2.00 -9.03 5.90
N CYS A 37 1.61 -8.53 4.72
CA CYS A 37 2.39 -7.56 3.97
C CYS A 37 1.78 -6.18 4.11
N SER A 38 2.64 -5.17 4.29
CA SER A 38 2.26 -3.79 4.49
C SER A 38 2.99 -2.90 3.49
N LEU A 39 2.26 -1.94 2.92
CA LEU A 39 2.80 -0.79 2.20
C LEU A 39 2.55 0.46 3.04
N ILE A 40 3.63 1.17 3.36
CA ILE A 40 3.60 2.47 4.03
C ILE A 40 3.96 3.53 2.99
N VAL A 41 3.11 4.54 2.87
CA VAL A 41 3.34 5.73 2.06
C VAL A 41 3.51 6.92 3.00
N ARG A 42 4.68 7.54 3.02
CA ARG A 42 5.00 8.70 3.86
C ARG A 42 4.75 10.00 3.10
N ASP A 43 4.53 11.08 3.87
CA ASP A 43 4.36 12.44 3.34
C ASP A 43 3.32 12.50 2.22
N ILE A 44 2.09 12.07 2.54
CA ILE A 44 0.97 11.92 1.59
C ILE A 44 0.68 13.24 0.87
N VAL A 45 0.53 13.17 -0.45
CA VAL A 45 0.11 14.25 -1.35
C VAL A 45 -1.10 13.83 -2.19
N GLU A 46 -1.78 14.78 -2.85
CA GLU A 46 -3.00 14.49 -3.63
C GLU A 46 -2.78 13.43 -4.72
N GLU A 47 -1.60 13.43 -5.34
CA GLU A 47 -1.19 12.48 -6.38
C GLU A 47 -1.04 11.04 -5.85
N ASP A 48 -0.99 10.84 -4.53
CA ASP A 48 -1.01 9.51 -3.93
C ASP A 48 -2.41 8.87 -3.97
N SER A 49 -3.45 9.63 -4.34
CA SER A 49 -4.76 9.05 -4.68
C SER A 49 -4.62 8.06 -5.84
N GLY A 50 -5.37 6.96 -5.79
CA GLY A 50 -5.34 5.95 -6.83
C GLY A 50 -5.77 4.56 -6.36
N GLU A 51 -5.72 3.61 -7.29
CA GLU A 51 -5.94 2.20 -7.00
C GLU A 51 -4.62 1.55 -6.59
N TYR A 52 -4.60 0.96 -5.40
CA TYR A 52 -3.48 0.20 -4.86
C TYR A 52 -3.78 -1.29 -4.93
N ILE A 53 -2.85 -2.05 -5.49
CA ILE A 53 -2.98 -3.51 -5.66
C ILE A 53 -1.81 -4.19 -4.96
N CYS A 54 -2.12 -5.20 -4.14
CA CYS A 54 -1.13 -6.11 -3.57
C CYS A 54 -1.27 -7.46 -4.28
N GLU A 55 -0.18 -7.96 -4.86
CA GLU A 55 -0.09 -9.25 -5.51
C GLU A 55 0.85 -10.17 -4.73
N ALA A 56 0.33 -11.33 -4.31
CA ALA A 56 1.10 -12.39 -3.68
C ALA A 56 1.33 -13.53 -4.67
N ILE A 57 2.60 -13.92 -4.86
CA ILE A 57 3.04 -14.88 -5.87
C ILE A 57 3.81 -16.02 -5.20
N ASN A 58 3.48 -17.26 -5.55
CA ASN A 58 4.27 -18.43 -5.21
C ASN A 58 4.38 -19.40 -6.41
N SER A 59 4.94 -20.60 -6.18
CA SER A 59 5.12 -21.60 -7.24
C SER A 59 3.82 -22.12 -7.87
N ALA A 60 2.68 -22.00 -7.17
CA ALA A 60 1.37 -22.45 -7.64
C ALA A 60 0.60 -21.37 -8.43
N GLY A 61 1.00 -20.09 -8.33
CA GLY A 61 0.35 -18.99 -9.04
C GLY A 61 0.39 -17.68 -8.26
N SER A 62 -0.54 -16.79 -8.56
CA SER A 62 -0.70 -15.51 -7.87
C SER A 62 -2.14 -15.22 -7.45
N VAL A 63 -2.29 -14.41 -6.41
CA VAL A 63 -3.56 -13.84 -5.96
C VAL A 63 -3.39 -12.35 -5.72
N THR A 64 -4.44 -11.58 -5.97
CA THR A 64 -4.42 -10.11 -5.85
C THR A 64 -5.55 -9.60 -4.98
N THR A 65 -5.29 -8.53 -4.23
CA THR A 65 -6.31 -7.70 -3.57
C THR A 65 -6.10 -6.24 -3.96
N SER A 66 -7.18 -5.46 -4.05
CA SER A 66 -7.10 -4.04 -4.39
C SER A 66 -7.93 -3.17 -3.44
N THR A 67 -7.50 -1.92 -3.31
CA THR A 67 -8.23 -0.87 -2.60
C THR A 67 -8.03 0.47 -3.31
N THR A 68 -8.99 1.38 -3.20
CA THR A 68 -8.86 2.74 -3.73
C THR A 68 -8.63 3.70 -2.58
N ILE A 69 -7.58 4.52 -2.69
CA ILE A 69 -7.27 5.59 -1.74
C ILE A 69 -7.61 6.92 -2.40
N GLN A 70 -8.25 7.82 -1.64
CA GLN A 70 -8.53 9.19 -2.03
C GLN A 70 -7.94 10.13 -0.98
N VAL A 71 -7.02 10.98 -1.40
CA VAL A 71 -6.42 12.02 -0.56
C VAL A 71 -7.26 13.28 -0.70
N VAL A 72 -7.76 13.79 0.42
CA VAL A 72 -8.64 14.95 0.45
C VAL A 72 -7.97 16.10 1.18
N THR A 73 -7.88 17.25 0.52
CA THR A 73 -7.27 18.48 1.06
C THR A 73 -8.29 19.58 1.33
N ASP A 74 -9.59 19.34 1.05
CA ASP A 74 -10.66 20.30 1.34
C ASP A 74 -10.68 20.60 2.85
N PRO A 75 -10.44 21.87 3.26
CA PRO A 75 -10.38 22.24 4.67
C PRO A 75 -11.64 21.85 5.45
N LYS A 76 -12.82 21.91 4.83
CA LYS A 76 -14.09 21.58 5.49
C LYS A 76 -14.19 20.09 5.80
N ILE A 77 -13.66 19.23 4.91
CA ILE A 77 -13.66 17.78 5.12
C ILE A 77 -12.65 17.42 6.21
N VAL A 78 -11.47 18.02 6.17
CA VAL A 78 -10.43 17.82 7.20
C VAL A 78 -10.93 18.26 8.58
N GLU A 79 -11.56 19.43 8.69
CA GLU A 79 -12.15 19.91 9.95
C GLU A 79 -13.27 18.99 10.48
N ALA A 80 -14.08 18.43 9.59
CA ALA A 80 -15.15 17.52 9.97
C ALA A 80 -14.59 16.20 10.52
N ASP A 81 -13.57 15.63 9.87
CA ASP A 81 -12.91 14.39 10.29
C ASP A 81 -12.23 14.55 11.67
N GLN A 82 -11.57 15.67 11.91
CA GLN A 82 -10.95 15.97 13.21
C GLN A 82 -11.98 16.08 14.34
N LYS A 83 -13.16 16.65 14.07
CA LYS A 83 -14.23 16.72 15.08
C LYS A 83 -14.81 15.34 15.38
N PHE A 84 -14.91 14.48 14.37
CA PHE A 84 -15.40 13.11 14.54
C PHE A 84 -14.48 12.28 15.44
N HIS A 85 -13.16 12.35 15.26
CA HIS A 85 -12.20 11.58 16.06
C HIS A 85 -12.05 12.06 17.52
N ASN A 86 -12.48 13.28 17.85
CA ASN A 86 -12.37 13.89 19.19
C ASN A 86 -13.68 13.81 20.01
N THR A 87 -14.71 13.14 19.50
CA THR A 87 -15.99 12.93 20.19
C THR A 87 -16.09 11.49 20.68
#